data_AF-A0AAJ0MP77-F1
#
_entry.id   AF-A0AAJ0MP77-F1
#
_cell.length_a   1.000
_cell.length_b   1.000
_cell.length_c   1.000
_cell.angle_alpha   90.00
_cell.angle_beta   90.00
_cell.angle_gamma   90.00
#
_symmetry.space_group_name_H-M   'P 1'
#
loop_
_entity.id
_entity.type
_entity.pdbx_description
1 polymer ?
#
loop_
_entity_poly.entity_id
_entity_poly.type
_entity_poly.pdbx_seq_one_letter_code
_entity_poly.pdbx_strand_id
1 'polypeptide(L)'
;MNTAQSLPRFLLPRLSWQGPLSPNVARTVPSILPQAHDQQLRTWQPLCSSRSFHSSQPTDHAQCTAPSNKPRSLNIIARNPSLRRSFHASAARRRDHHFDTLKFVQRLQEDGFTEEQSVAMMKVLNDVIEESIQNLTRTMVLREDAAKATYTQKVDFAKLRSELLSADSTESNTTRAAHERLTNDIAKLNSRLRDEIGRTQASVRLDLNLEKGRIREEAVSQELKIKETETKIEQEVAALRQQLEQVKFQTLQWLMGVCTGFAALLLGAWRLLM
;
A
#
# COMPACT_ATOMS: atom_id res chain seq x y z
N MET A 1 7.52 -42.71 -22.98
CA MET A 1 6.25 -42.67 -22.23
C MET A 1 6.25 -41.41 -21.37
N ASN A 2 5.73 -40.29 -21.87
CA ASN A 2 5.58 -39.04 -21.12
C ASN A 2 4.18 -38.50 -21.38
N THR A 3 3.30 -38.64 -20.39
CA THR A 3 1.91 -38.17 -20.42
C THR A 3 1.81 -36.81 -19.73
N ALA A 4 1.88 -35.72 -20.51
CA ALA A 4 1.48 -34.40 -20.04
C ALA A 4 -0.04 -34.25 -20.25
N GLN A 5 -0.80 -34.40 -19.17
CA GLN A 5 -2.25 -34.19 -19.16
C GLN A 5 -2.55 -32.69 -19.32
N SER A 6 -3.24 -32.33 -20.41
CA SER A 6 -3.77 -30.99 -20.65
C SER A 6 -5.02 -30.76 -19.80
N LEU A 7 -4.94 -29.85 -18.84
CA LEU A 7 -6.09 -29.36 -18.10
C LEU A 7 -6.98 -28.50 -19.02
N PRO A 8 -8.30 -28.71 -19.04
CA PRO A 8 -9.16 -28.04 -19.99
C PRO A 8 -9.66 -26.66 -19.50
N ARG A 9 -9.81 -25.75 -20.46
CA ARG A 9 -9.70 -24.28 -20.33
C ARG A 9 -10.99 -23.55 -19.93
N PHE A 10 -11.90 -24.18 -19.17
CA PHE A 10 -13.25 -23.66 -18.91
C PHE A 10 -13.47 -22.96 -17.56
N LEU A 11 -12.42 -22.74 -16.75
CA LEU A 11 -12.53 -22.06 -15.45
C LEU A 11 -11.75 -20.73 -15.38
N LEU A 12 -11.94 -19.85 -16.37
CA LEU A 12 -11.48 -18.47 -16.27
C LEU A 12 -12.64 -17.49 -16.54
N PRO A 13 -12.93 -16.56 -15.63
CA PRO A 13 -13.95 -15.54 -15.85
C PRO A 13 -13.46 -14.56 -16.92
N ARG A 14 -14.18 -14.51 -18.04
CA ARG A 14 -13.96 -13.57 -19.14
C ARG A 14 -14.42 -12.17 -18.72
N LEU A 15 -13.47 -11.32 -18.32
CA LEU A 15 -13.67 -9.87 -18.25
C LEU A 15 -13.67 -9.30 -19.67
N SER A 16 -14.85 -9.07 -20.24
CA SER A 16 -15.01 -8.32 -21.50
C SER A 16 -15.24 -6.84 -21.17
N TRP A 17 -14.19 -6.02 -21.29
CA TRP A 17 -14.35 -4.58 -21.42
C TRP A 17 -14.52 -4.25 -22.91
N GLN A 18 -15.73 -3.87 -23.32
CA GLN A 18 -15.97 -3.12 -24.56
C GLN A 18 -17.11 -2.13 -24.32
N GLY A 19 -16.78 -0.84 -24.46
CA GLY A 19 -17.74 0.26 -24.59
C GLY A 19 -17.26 1.19 -25.72
N PRO A 20 -18.14 1.69 -26.60
CA PRO A 20 -17.74 2.22 -27.90
C PRO A 20 -17.39 3.72 -27.92
N LEU A 21 -16.54 4.08 -28.88
CA LEU A 21 -16.17 5.45 -29.27
C LEU A 21 -17.18 6.03 -30.27
N SER A 22 -17.69 7.24 -30.03
CA SER A 22 -18.04 8.24 -31.07
C SER A 22 -18.58 9.57 -30.47
N PRO A 23 -18.62 10.69 -31.23
CA PRO A 23 -17.93 11.92 -30.81
C PRO A 23 -18.81 13.15 -30.53
N ASN A 24 -18.17 14.15 -29.91
CA ASN A 24 -18.42 15.61 -29.87
C ASN A 24 -19.82 16.16 -30.20
N VAL A 25 -20.46 16.76 -29.18
CA VAL A 25 -21.32 17.95 -29.33
C VAL A 25 -21.07 18.92 -28.16
N ALA A 26 -20.83 20.17 -28.51
CA ALA A 26 -20.55 21.29 -27.61
C ALA A 26 -21.76 21.71 -26.76
N ARG A 27 -21.53 22.08 -25.50
CA ARG A 27 -22.32 23.11 -24.81
C ARG A 27 -21.66 23.65 -23.53
N THR A 28 -21.37 24.95 -23.59
CA THR A 28 -21.66 26.00 -22.58
C THR A 28 -21.47 25.69 -21.10
N VAL A 29 -20.48 26.36 -20.52
CA VAL A 29 -20.27 26.64 -19.09
C VAL A 29 -21.35 27.60 -18.57
N PRO A 30 -21.81 27.41 -17.33
CA PRO A 30 -21.72 28.51 -16.38
C PRO A 30 -21.09 28.07 -15.05
N SER A 31 -20.23 28.95 -14.55
CA SER A 31 -19.57 28.96 -13.27
C SER A 31 -20.53 29.39 -12.16
N ILE A 32 -20.63 28.60 -11.09
CA ILE A 32 -21.22 29.03 -9.81
C ILE A 32 -20.34 28.48 -8.68
N LEU A 33 -19.66 29.41 -7.99
CA LEU A 33 -19.12 29.25 -6.64
C LEU A 33 -20.30 29.22 -5.64
N PRO A 34 -20.12 28.62 -4.46
CA PRO A 34 -20.16 29.53 -3.32
C PRO A 34 -19.12 29.26 -2.24
N GLN A 35 -18.78 30.39 -1.63
CA GLN A 35 -17.86 30.65 -0.54
C GLN A 35 -18.50 30.28 0.80
N ALA A 36 -17.65 29.83 1.73
CA ALA A 36 -17.97 29.48 3.11
C ALA A 36 -18.26 30.70 4.00
N HIS A 37 -19.10 30.53 5.02
CA HIS A 37 -18.85 31.01 6.39
C HIS A 37 -19.78 30.36 7.43
N ASP A 38 -19.16 29.97 8.56
CA ASP A 38 -19.64 29.68 9.94
C ASP A 38 -21.13 29.57 10.28
N GLN A 39 -21.53 28.58 11.10
CA GLN A 39 -21.41 28.66 12.58
C GLN A 39 -22.17 27.49 13.28
N GLN A 40 -21.58 26.98 14.36
CA GLN A 40 -22.21 26.34 15.55
C GLN A 40 -22.78 24.90 15.51
N LEU A 41 -22.05 24.02 16.21
CA LEU A 41 -22.49 23.24 17.39
C LEU A 41 -23.99 22.90 17.49
N ARG A 42 -24.37 21.67 17.10
CA ARG A 42 -25.31 20.83 17.88
C ARG A 42 -25.02 19.35 17.69
N THR A 43 -24.68 18.73 18.81
CA THR A 43 -24.61 17.31 19.09
C THR A 43 -25.96 16.61 18.86
N TRP A 44 -25.96 15.47 18.18
CA TRP A 44 -27.04 14.47 18.26
C TRP A 44 -26.45 13.08 18.39
N GLN A 45 -26.78 12.44 19.51
CA GLN A 45 -26.42 11.08 19.90
C GLN A 45 -27.36 10.06 19.24
N PRO A 46 -26.90 8.84 18.93
CA PRO A 46 -27.78 7.71 18.66
C PRO A 46 -28.17 7.01 19.98
N LEU A 47 -29.45 6.63 20.06
CA LEU A 47 -30.05 5.83 21.11
C LEU A 47 -29.58 4.37 20.95
N CYS A 48 -28.72 3.89 21.85
CA CYS A 48 -28.44 2.46 22.00
C CYS A 48 -28.50 2.08 23.48
N SER A 49 -29.56 1.37 23.84
CA SER A 49 -29.69 0.65 25.10
C SER A 49 -28.73 -0.53 25.12
N SER A 50 -27.80 -0.54 26.08
CA SER A 50 -27.15 -1.77 26.54
C SER A 50 -26.75 -1.61 28.00
N ARG A 51 -27.38 -2.43 28.86
CA ARG A 51 -26.99 -2.66 30.25
C ARG A 51 -25.71 -3.50 30.26
N SER A 52 -24.67 -3.03 30.93
CA SER A 52 -23.56 -3.85 31.39
C SER A 52 -23.32 -3.58 32.88
N PHE A 53 -23.31 -4.66 33.66
CA PHE A 53 -23.08 -4.66 35.11
C PHE A 53 -21.59 -4.57 35.43
N HIS A 54 -21.28 -3.77 36.44
CA HIS A 54 -19.94 -3.57 36.99
C HIS A 54 -19.42 -4.81 37.73
N SER A 55 -18.18 -5.19 37.42
CA SER A 55 -17.31 -5.99 38.28
C SER A 55 -16.50 -5.02 39.16
N SER A 56 -16.49 -5.25 40.47
CA SER A 56 -15.55 -4.61 41.40
C SER A 56 -15.00 -5.69 42.34
N GLN A 57 -13.67 -5.76 42.40
CA GLN A 57 -12.94 -6.37 43.52
C GLN A 57 -13.06 -5.46 44.75
N PRO A 58 -12.81 -6.00 45.95
CA PRO A 58 -11.57 -5.57 46.59
C PRO A 58 -10.81 -6.68 47.32
N THR A 59 -9.50 -6.45 47.43
CA THR A 59 -8.54 -7.06 48.35
C THR A 59 -8.70 -6.52 49.77
N ASP A 60 -8.55 -7.35 50.81
CA ASP A 60 -7.89 -6.95 52.06
C ASP A 60 -7.40 -8.15 52.90
N HIS A 61 -6.35 -7.88 53.66
CA HIS A 61 -5.45 -8.78 54.38
C HIS A 61 -5.93 -9.19 55.79
N ALA A 62 -5.42 -10.34 56.26
CA ALA A 62 -5.26 -10.81 57.67
C ALA A 62 -6.56 -11.20 58.42
N GLN A 63 -6.66 -12.27 59.22
CA GLN A 63 -5.68 -12.89 60.14
C GLN A 63 -6.16 -14.30 60.58
N CYS A 64 -5.23 -15.22 60.86
CA CYS A 64 -5.51 -16.55 61.41
C CYS A 64 -5.65 -16.54 62.94
N THR A 65 -6.67 -17.20 63.49
CA THR A 65 -6.59 -17.91 64.78
C THR A 65 -7.54 -19.11 64.78
N ALA A 66 -6.98 -20.30 65.07
CA ALA A 66 -7.68 -21.57 65.19
C ALA A 66 -8.61 -21.63 66.41
N PRO A 67 -9.50 -22.63 66.46
CA PRO A 67 -9.38 -23.55 67.59
C PRO A 67 -9.36 -25.02 67.18
N SER A 68 -8.60 -25.75 67.98
CA SER A 68 -8.43 -27.21 68.01
C SER A 68 -9.74 -27.94 68.35
N ASN A 69 -10.05 -29.01 67.61
CA ASN A 69 -10.62 -30.26 68.14
C ASN A 69 -10.48 -31.41 67.13
N LYS A 70 -9.77 -32.49 67.51
CA LYS A 70 -9.75 -33.79 66.82
C LYS A 70 -10.89 -34.69 67.36
N PRO A 71 -11.06 -35.95 66.91
CA PRO A 71 -11.56 -36.39 65.60
C PRO A 71 -12.77 -37.35 65.77
N ARG A 72 -13.62 -37.56 64.75
CA ARG A 72 -14.48 -38.76 64.68
C ARG A 72 -14.55 -39.35 63.28
N SER A 73 -13.84 -40.47 63.15
CA SER A 73 -14.01 -41.55 62.19
C SER A 73 -15.48 -41.85 61.90
N LEU A 74 -15.83 -42.01 60.62
CA LEU A 74 -16.85 -42.94 60.13
C LEU A 74 -16.59 -43.22 58.63
N ASN A 75 -15.51 -43.96 58.35
CA ASN A 75 -15.35 -44.69 57.09
C ASN A 75 -16.26 -45.95 57.14
N ILE A 76 -17.54 -45.80 56.80
CA ILE A 76 -18.48 -46.93 56.61
C ILE A 76 -19.14 -46.82 55.23
N ILE A 77 -18.36 -46.74 54.15
CA ILE A 77 -18.90 -47.00 52.79
C ILE A 77 -17.93 -47.89 51.96
N ALA A 78 -16.76 -48.23 52.47
CA ALA A 78 -15.71 -48.90 51.69
C ALA A 78 -15.71 -50.44 51.75
N ARG A 79 -16.84 -51.13 52.00
CA ARG A 79 -16.85 -52.60 52.16
C ARG A 79 -18.07 -53.35 51.63
N ASN A 80 -18.56 -53.03 50.42
CA ASN A 80 -19.40 -53.99 49.69
C ASN A 80 -19.18 -53.93 48.17
N PRO A 81 -18.53 -54.96 47.55
CA PRO A 81 -18.32 -55.00 46.10
C PRO A 81 -19.59 -55.37 45.30
N SER A 82 -20.71 -55.70 45.95
CA SER A 82 -21.99 -56.07 45.34
C SER A 82 -22.92 -54.88 45.04
N LEU A 83 -22.55 -53.66 45.43
CA LEU A 83 -23.31 -52.42 45.13
C LEU A 83 -22.57 -51.52 44.14
N ARG A 84 -22.00 -52.10 43.07
CA ARG A 84 -21.69 -51.31 41.86
C ARG A 84 -23.01 -50.97 41.17
N ARG A 85 -23.72 -49.98 41.72
CA ARG A 85 -24.79 -49.29 41.00
C ARG A 85 -24.12 -48.64 39.80
N SER A 86 -24.32 -49.20 38.62
CA SER A 86 -23.90 -48.60 37.37
C SER A 86 -24.69 -47.29 37.21
N PHE A 87 -24.03 -46.17 37.50
CA PHE A 87 -24.59 -44.85 37.25
C PHE A 87 -24.59 -44.61 35.74
N HIS A 88 -25.60 -45.11 35.05
CA HIS A 88 -25.91 -44.71 33.69
C HIS A 88 -26.72 -43.41 33.75
N ALA A 89 -26.25 -42.37 33.06
CA ALA A 89 -26.92 -41.06 32.98
C ALA A 89 -28.23 -41.11 32.16
N SER A 90 -28.44 -42.18 31.40
CA SER A 90 -29.65 -42.44 30.63
C SER A 90 -30.46 -43.56 31.31
N ALA A 91 -31.75 -43.32 31.52
CA ALA A 91 -32.67 -44.36 32.01
C ALA A 91 -32.61 -45.57 31.07
N ALA A 92 -32.52 -46.78 31.63
CA ALA A 92 -32.60 -48.01 30.85
C ALA A 92 -33.93 -48.02 30.09
N ARG A 93 -33.90 -47.73 28.78
CA ARG A 93 -35.08 -47.85 27.93
C ARG A 93 -35.47 -49.31 27.96
N ARG A 94 -36.69 -49.60 28.41
CA ARG A 94 -37.29 -50.92 28.20
C ARG A 94 -37.28 -51.15 26.69
N ARG A 95 -36.73 -52.29 26.26
CA ARG A 95 -36.84 -52.73 24.88
C ARG A 95 -38.31 -53.06 24.65
N ASP A 96 -39.05 -52.12 24.10
CA ASP A 96 -40.39 -52.38 23.62
C ASP A 96 -40.26 -53.40 22.50
N HIS A 97 -40.79 -54.60 22.73
CA HIS A 97 -40.87 -55.63 21.71
C HIS A 97 -42.01 -55.22 20.78
N HIS A 98 -41.68 -54.45 19.75
CA HIS A 98 -42.65 -54.00 18.76
C HIS A 98 -43.21 -55.15 17.91
N PHE A 99 -42.59 -56.33 17.98
CA PHE A 99 -42.99 -57.53 17.25
C PHE A 99 -43.23 -58.70 18.22
N ASP A 100 -44.48 -59.15 18.30
CA ASP A 100 -44.91 -60.27 19.15
C ASP A 100 -44.93 -61.56 18.32
N THR A 101 -43.87 -62.36 18.46
CA THR A 101 -43.68 -63.58 17.68
C THR A 101 -44.68 -64.67 18.04
N LEU A 102 -45.16 -64.71 19.29
CA LEU A 102 -46.10 -65.72 19.77
C LEU A 102 -47.51 -65.46 19.23
N LYS A 103 -47.98 -64.21 19.28
CA LYS A 103 -49.31 -63.85 18.74
C LYS A 103 -49.43 -64.11 17.25
N PHE A 104 -48.35 -63.92 16.50
CA PHE A 104 -48.35 -64.20 15.07
C PHE A 104 -48.44 -65.70 14.78
N VAL A 105 -47.71 -66.52 15.55
CA VAL A 105 -47.79 -67.99 15.42
C VAL A 105 -49.18 -68.49 15.80
N GLN A 106 -49.76 -67.98 16.90
CA GLN A 106 -51.14 -68.32 17.31
C GLN A 106 -52.16 -67.97 16.23
N ARG A 107 -52.01 -66.81 15.59
CA ARG A 107 -52.93 -66.38 14.52
C ARG A 107 -52.82 -67.23 13.26
N LEU A 108 -51.61 -67.65 12.87
CA LEU A 108 -51.44 -68.60 11.76
C LEU A 108 -52.06 -69.97 12.07
N GLN A 109 -51.96 -70.43 13.33
CA GLN A 109 -52.59 -71.67 13.77
C GLN A 109 -54.11 -71.57 13.72
N GLU A 110 -54.69 -70.43 14.11
CA GLU A 110 -56.13 -70.15 13.99
C GLU A 110 -56.62 -70.16 12.53
N ASP A 111 -55.77 -69.72 11.60
CA ASP A 111 -56.04 -69.72 10.15
C ASP A 111 -55.79 -71.10 9.47
N GLY A 112 -55.46 -72.14 10.25
CA GLY A 112 -55.37 -73.53 9.78
C GLY A 112 -53.97 -74.02 9.40
N PHE A 113 -52.91 -73.28 9.72
CA PHE A 113 -51.53 -73.73 9.53
C PHE A 113 -51.07 -74.64 10.68
N THR A 114 -50.18 -75.60 10.38
CA THR A 114 -49.56 -76.39 11.44
C THR A 114 -48.60 -75.54 12.27
N GLU A 115 -48.39 -75.94 13.53
CA GLU A 115 -47.48 -75.20 14.42
C GLU A 115 -46.07 -75.08 13.84
N GLU A 116 -45.55 -76.16 13.26
CA GLU A 116 -44.22 -76.20 12.65
C GLU A 116 -44.11 -75.23 11.45
N GLN A 117 -45.14 -75.16 10.61
CA GLN A 117 -45.19 -74.24 9.47
C GLN A 117 -45.28 -72.78 9.92
N SER A 118 -46.07 -72.52 10.96
CA SER A 118 -46.25 -71.19 11.54
C SER A 118 -44.94 -70.66 12.15
N VAL A 119 -44.21 -71.53 12.86
CA VAL A 119 -42.90 -71.24 13.42
C VAL A 119 -41.85 -71.03 12.32
N ALA A 120 -41.88 -71.81 11.24
CA ALA A 120 -40.96 -71.63 10.12
C ALA A 120 -41.18 -70.28 9.40
N MET A 121 -42.43 -69.91 9.16
CA MET A 121 -42.78 -68.63 8.52
C MET A 121 -42.37 -67.42 9.38
N MET A 122 -42.56 -67.53 10.70
CA MET A 122 -42.12 -66.53 11.67
C MET A 122 -40.60 -66.28 11.60
N LYS A 123 -39.79 -67.34 11.46
CA LYS A 123 -38.32 -67.21 11.35
C LYS A 123 -37.91 -66.44 10.10
N VAL A 124 -38.48 -66.78 8.95
CA VAL A 124 -38.20 -66.08 7.68
C VAL A 124 -38.61 -64.60 7.77
N LEU A 125 -39.75 -64.31 8.38
CA LEU A 125 -40.21 -62.93 8.57
C LEU A 125 -39.29 -62.15 9.53
N ASN A 126 -38.78 -62.80 10.59
CA ASN A 126 -37.81 -62.21 11.49
C ASN A 126 -36.52 -61.82 10.75
N ASP A 127 -36.02 -62.69 9.87
CA ASP A 127 -34.83 -62.44 9.06
C ASP A 127 -35.02 -61.24 8.11
N VAL A 128 -36.16 -61.17 7.41
CA VAL A 128 -36.48 -60.04 6.50
C VAL A 128 -36.66 -58.73 7.27
N ILE A 129 -37.29 -58.76 8.44
CA ILE A 129 -37.46 -57.56 9.29
C ILE A 129 -36.10 -57.09 9.81
N GLU A 130 -35.24 -58.00 10.26
CA GLU A 130 -33.89 -57.67 10.74
C GLU A 130 -33.04 -57.07 9.62
N GLU A 131 -33.05 -57.66 8.42
CA GLU A 131 -32.38 -57.11 7.23
C GLU A 131 -32.91 -55.71 6.88
N SER A 132 -34.23 -55.51 6.90
CA SER A 132 -34.88 -54.23 6.62
C SER A 132 -34.51 -53.15 7.65
N ILE A 133 -34.56 -53.48 8.94
CA ILE A 133 -34.18 -52.56 10.03
C ILE A 133 -32.70 -52.18 9.93
N GLN A 134 -31.81 -53.14 9.64
CA GLN A 134 -30.39 -52.86 9.45
C GLN A 134 -30.15 -51.95 8.24
N ASN A 135 -30.84 -52.17 7.12
CA ASN A 135 -30.73 -51.33 5.94
C ASN A 135 -31.21 -49.89 6.19
N LEU A 136 -32.34 -49.72 6.88
CA LEU A 136 -32.85 -48.40 7.27
C LEU A 136 -31.91 -47.70 8.25
N THR A 137 -31.46 -48.40 9.28
CA THR A 137 -30.57 -47.83 10.31
C THR A 137 -29.22 -47.42 9.72
N ARG A 138 -28.76 -48.05 8.62
CA ARG A 138 -27.51 -47.70 7.94
C ARG A 138 -27.50 -46.30 7.33
N THR A 139 -28.66 -45.78 6.93
CA THR A 139 -28.79 -44.46 6.27
C THR A 139 -29.35 -43.39 7.20
N MET A 140 -29.90 -43.79 8.36
CA MET A 140 -30.42 -42.89 9.37
C MET A 140 -29.33 -42.40 10.31
N VAL A 141 -29.51 -41.20 10.85
CA VAL A 141 -28.62 -40.59 11.84
C VAL A 141 -29.39 -40.38 13.13
N LEU A 142 -28.75 -40.67 14.25
CA LEU A 142 -29.29 -40.41 15.58
C LEU A 142 -29.50 -38.89 15.76
N ARG A 143 -30.60 -38.53 16.41
CA ARG A 143 -30.90 -37.10 16.68
C ARG A 143 -29.82 -36.42 17.51
N GLU A 144 -29.18 -37.14 18.43
CA GLU A 144 -28.03 -36.62 19.17
C GLU A 144 -26.84 -36.27 18.27
N ASP A 145 -26.49 -37.13 17.32
CA ASP A 145 -25.36 -36.93 16.42
C ASP A 145 -25.63 -35.80 15.44
N ALA A 146 -26.85 -35.73 14.89
CA ALA A 146 -27.27 -34.62 14.03
C ALA A 146 -27.24 -33.27 14.78
N ALA A 147 -27.72 -33.24 16.03
CA ALA A 147 -27.68 -32.04 16.85
C ALA A 147 -26.24 -31.63 17.20
N LYS A 148 -25.37 -32.58 17.52
CA LYS A 148 -23.95 -32.35 17.79
C LYS A 148 -23.23 -31.82 16.56
N ALA A 149 -23.43 -32.42 15.40
CA ALA A 149 -22.83 -31.97 14.14
C ALA A 149 -23.27 -30.53 13.80
N THR A 150 -24.56 -30.23 13.98
CA THR A 150 -25.10 -28.87 13.78
C THR A 150 -24.50 -27.86 14.76
N TYR A 151 -24.31 -28.25 16.02
CA TYR A 151 -23.69 -27.39 17.02
C TYR A 151 -22.23 -27.08 16.69
N THR A 152 -21.43 -28.10 16.35
CA THR A 152 -20.04 -27.92 15.90
C THR A 152 -19.96 -26.98 14.71
N GLN A 153 -20.81 -27.20 13.70
CA GLN A 153 -20.86 -26.35 12.51
C GLN A 153 -21.16 -24.88 12.86
N LYS A 154 -22.08 -24.62 13.79
CA LYS A 154 -22.39 -23.26 14.25
C LYS A 154 -21.22 -22.59 14.96
N VAL A 155 -20.51 -23.34 15.81
CA VAL A 155 -19.32 -22.84 16.51
C VAL A 155 -18.20 -22.54 15.52
N ASP A 156 -17.99 -23.41 14.54
CA ASP A 156 -16.98 -23.21 13.49
C ASP A 156 -17.28 -21.98 12.65
N PHE A 157 -18.55 -21.76 12.27
CA PHE A 157 -18.93 -20.53 11.56
C PHE A 157 -18.75 -19.27 12.39
N ALA A 158 -19.04 -19.33 13.69
CA ALA A 158 -18.80 -18.20 14.59
C ALA A 158 -17.30 -17.89 14.69
N LYS A 159 -16.45 -18.92 14.78
CA LYS A 159 -15.00 -18.79 14.82
C LYS A 159 -14.45 -18.23 13.51
N LEU A 160 -14.83 -18.80 12.36
CA LEU A 160 -14.41 -18.33 11.04
C LEU A 160 -14.82 -16.87 10.82
N ARG A 161 -16.02 -16.48 11.24
CA ARG A 161 -16.46 -15.09 11.16
C ARG A 161 -15.59 -14.16 12.00
N SER A 162 -15.24 -14.57 13.22
CA SER A 162 -14.37 -13.78 14.11
C SER A 162 -12.96 -13.65 13.53
N GLU A 163 -12.40 -14.74 13.01
CA GLU A 163 -11.08 -14.75 12.38
C GLU A 163 -11.07 -13.88 11.11
N LEU A 164 -12.10 -13.98 10.27
CA LEU A 164 -12.25 -13.17 9.07
C LEU A 164 -12.32 -11.67 9.40
N LEU A 165 -13.16 -11.28 10.37
CA LEU A 165 -13.29 -9.88 10.80
C LEU A 165 -11.97 -9.36 11.39
N SER A 166 -11.26 -10.19 12.16
CA SER A 166 -9.97 -9.82 12.72
C SER A 166 -8.89 -9.66 11.65
N ALA A 167 -8.85 -10.57 10.67
CA ALA A 167 -7.91 -10.52 9.56
C ALA A 167 -8.18 -9.32 8.65
N ASP A 168 -9.44 -9.10 8.26
CA ASP A 168 -9.88 -7.96 7.44
C ASP A 168 -9.55 -6.62 8.11
N SER A 169 -9.86 -6.48 9.41
CA SER A 169 -9.50 -5.27 10.16
C SER A 169 -7.98 -5.06 10.23
N THR A 170 -7.21 -6.13 10.40
CA THR A 170 -5.74 -6.05 10.45
C THR A 170 -5.16 -5.63 9.11
N GLU A 171 -5.62 -6.24 8.01
CA GLU A 171 -5.17 -5.93 6.65
C GLU A 171 -5.60 -4.51 6.22
N SER A 172 -6.82 -4.10 6.56
CA SER A 172 -7.29 -2.73 6.32
C SER A 172 -6.43 -1.70 7.07
N ASN A 173 -6.06 -1.99 8.33
CA ASN A 173 -5.21 -1.11 9.11
C ASN A 173 -3.77 -1.06 8.57
N THR A 174 -3.20 -2.18 8.13
CA THR A 174 -1.83 -2.21 7.59
C THR A 174 -1.75 -1.49 6.25
N THR A 175 -2.73 -1.70 5.36
CA THR A 175 -2.82 -1.02 4.07
C THR A 175 -3.02 0.48 4.25
N ARG A 176 -3.91 0.91 5.17
CA ARG A 176 -4.10 2.32 5.50
C ARG A 176 -2.83 2.96 6.06
N ALA A 177 -2.15 2.28 6.99
CA ALA A 177 -0.89 2.78 7.55
C ALA A 177 0.22 2.90 6.48
N ALA A 178 0.31 1.94 5.56
CA ALA A 178 1.24 2.01 4.43
C ALA A 178 0.89 3.18 3.49
N HIS A 179 -0.40 3.38 3.20
CA HIS A 179 -0.86 4.49 2.37
C HIS A 179 -0.52 5.86 2.99
N GLU A 180 -0.77 6.05 4.29
CA GLU A 180 -0.42 7.28 5.02
C GLU A 180 1.10 7.52 5.02
N ARG A 181 1.92 6.47 5.22
CA ARG A 181 3.38 6.57 5.13
C ARG A 181 3.84 7.00 3.73
N LEU A 182 3.36 6.32 2.69
CA LEU A 182 3.72 6.66 1.30
C LEU A 182 3.29 8.09 0.93
N THR A 183 2.11 8.52 1.39
CA THR A 183 1.63 9.89 1.17
C THR A 183 2.57 10.91 1.83
N ASN A 184 3.02 10.65 3.06
CA ASN A 184 3.98 11.50 3.75
C ASN A 184 5.35 11.54 3.05
N ASP A 185 5.82 10.40 2.54
CA ASP A 185 7.08 10.34 1.81
C ASP A 185 6.99 11.09 0.48
N ILE A 186 5.89 10.96 -0.26
CA ILE A 186 5.63 11.76 -1.47
C ILE A 186 5.68 13.26 -1.16
N ALA A 187 5.03 13.71 -0.09
CA ALA A 187 5.05 15.11 0.31
C ALA A 187 6.48 15.59 0.65
N LYS A 188 7.26 14.78 1.39
CA LYS A 188 8.66 15.09 1.71
C LYS A 188 9.54 15.15 0.46
N LEU A 189 9.42 14.18 -0.44
CA LEU A 189 10.16 14.15 -1.70
C LEU A 189 9.81 15.37 -2.57
N ASN A 190 8.53 15.74 -2.65
CA ASN A 190 8.10 16.93 -3.40
C ASN A 190 8.72 18.21 -2.83
N SER A 191 8.73 18.38 -1.51
CA SER A 191 9.39 19.53 -0.86
C SER A 191 10.89 19.56 -1.17
N ARG A 192 11.59 18.43 -0.98
CA ARG A 192 13.03 18.34 -1.26
C ARG A 192 13.36 18.66 -2.71
N LEU A 193 12.58 18.13 -3.64
CA LEU A 193 12.76 18.38 -5.07
C LEU A 193 12.54 19.85 -5.41
N ARG A 194 11.53 20.50 -4.81
CA ARG A 194 11.33 21.96 -4.96
C ARG A 194 12.50 22.75 -4.42
N ASP A 195 13.03 22.37 -3.26
CA ASP A 195 14.18 23.04 -2.63
C ASP A 195 15.46 22.86 -3.46
N GLU A 196 15.69 21.67 -4.02
CA GLU A 196 16.81 21.39 -4.91
C GLU A 196 16.69 22.14 -6.25
N ILE A 197 15.50 22.19 -6.84
CA ILE A 197 15.23 23.02 -8.03
C ILE A 197 15.47 24.50 -7.72
N GLY A 198 14.97 25.00 -6.60
CA GLY A 198 15.19 26.39 -6.19
C GLY A 198 16.68 26.71 -5.98
N ARG A 199 17.40 25.81 -5.33
CA ARG A 199 18.85 25.96 -5.09
C ARG A 199 19.65 25.90 -6.40
N THR A 200 19.38 24.94 -7.27
CA THR A 200 20.06 24.83 -8.57
C THR A 200 19.73 26.02 -9.47
N GLN A 201 18.48 26.48 -9.50
CA GLN A 201 18.08 27.68 -10.24
C GLN A 201 18.81 28.93 -9.72
N ALA A 202 18.91 29.10 -8.40
CA ALA A 202 19.66 30.21 -7.80
C ALA A 202 21.15 30.14 -8.14
N SER A 203 21.74 28.94 -8.11
CA SER A 203 23.14 28.70 -8.48
C SER A 203 23.41 29.07 -9.94
N VAL A 204 22.54 28.63 -10.87
CA VAL A 204 22.67 28.95 -12.31
C VAL A 204 22.49 30.45 -12.55
N ARG A 205 21.55 31.11 -11.86
CA ARG A 205 21.39 32.57 -11.96
C ARG A 205 22.64 33.31 -11.48
N LEU A 206 23.24 32.88 -10.38
CA LEU A 206 24.48 33.46 -9.87
C LEU A 206 25.62 33.26 -10.87
N ASP A 207 25.79 32.04 -11.38
CA ASP A 207 26.82 31.69 -12.36
C ASP A 207 26.73 32.58 -13.61
N LEU A 208 25.53 32.71 -14.19
CA LEU A 208 25.28 33.60 -15.33
C LEU A 208 25.55 35.07 -15.00
N ASN A 209 25.26 35.53 -13.79
CA ASN A 209 25.52 36.91 -13.38
C ASN A 209 27.02 37.16 -13.19
N LEU A 210 27.75 36.21 -12.61
CA LEU A 210 29.21 36.29 -12.49
C LEU A 210 29.87 36.26 -13.87
N GLU A 211 29.41 35.38 -14.76
CA GLU A 211 29.93 35.28 -16.12
C GLU A 211 29.64 36.54 -16.94
N LYS A 212 28.45 37.15 -16.80
CA LYS A 212 28.16 38.47 -17.37
C LYS A 212 29.08 39.56 -16.82
N GLY A 213 29.38 39.51 -15.52
CA GLY A 213 30.35 40.40 -14.89
C GLY A 213 31.74 40.24 -15.49
N ARG A 214 32.20 38.99 -15.63
CA ARG A 214 33.50 38.64 -16.22
C ARG A 214 33.61 39.10 -17.67
N ILE A 215 32.61 38.82 -18.50
CA ILE A 215 32.57 39.28 -19.90
C ILE A 215 32.64 40.81 -19.97
N ARG A 216 31.96 41.52 -19.07
CA ARG A 216 32.02 42.98 -19.01
C ARG A 216 33.41 43.48 -18.62
N GLU A 217 34.04 42.87 -17.63
CA GLU A 217 35.39 43.23 -17.19
C GLU A 217 36.43 42.97 -18.31
N GLU A 218 36.32 41.83 -18.98
CA GLU A 218 37.16 41.49 -20.14
C GLU A 218 36.94 42.47 -21.30
N ALA A 219 35.69 42.86 -21.58
CA ALA A 219 35.38 43.86 -22.60
C ALA A 219 35.99 45.24 -22.28
N VAL A 220 35.90 45.69 -21.02
CA VAL A 220 36.53 46.95 -20.57
C VAL A 220 38.06 46.86 -20.66
N SER A 221 38.65 45.72 -20.28
CA SER A 221 40.09 45.47 -20.42
C SER A 221 40.56 45.54 -21.87
N GLN A 222 39.79 44.96 -22.79
CA GLN A 222 40.05 45.07 -24.23
C GLN A 222 39.90 46.51 -24.73
N GLU A 223 38.89 47.24 -24.29
CA GLU A 223 38.69 48.66 -24.64
C GLU A 223 39.87 49.52 -24.19
N LEU A 224 40.41 49.29 -22.99
CA LEU A 224 41.60 49.98 -22.50
C LEU A 224 42.83 49.67 -23.36
N LYS A 225 43.07 48.40 -23.70
CA LYS A 225 44.18 48.02 -24.57
C LYS A 225 44.07 48.67 -25.95
N ILE A 226 42.85 48.75 -26.49
CA ILE A 226 42.60 49.45 -27.77
C ILE A 226 42.97 50.92 -27.65
N LYS A 227 42.52 51.62 -26.59
CA LYS A 227 42.85 53.04 -26.36
C LYS A 227 44.34 53.26 -26.17
N GLU A 228 45.03 52.38 -25.44
CA GLU A 228 46.49 52.44 -25.31
C GLU A 228 47.18 52.29 -26.66
N THR A 229 46.73 51.36 -27.51
CA THR A 229 47.28 51.22 -28.87
C THR A 229 46.95 52.41 -29.76
N GLU A 230 45.75 52.98 -29.65
CA GLU A 230 45.32 54.17 -30.39
C GLU A 230 46.22 55.37 -30.04
N THR A 231 46.45 55.62 -28.75
CA THR A 231 47.36 56.69 -28.31
C THR A 231 48.81 56.46 -28.76
N LYS A 232 49.30 55.22 -28.78
CA LYS A 232 50.63 54.89 -29.33
C LYS A 232 50.70 55.19 -30.83
N ILE A 233 49.66 54.83 -31.59
CA ILE A 233 49.59 55.14 -33.02
C ILE A 233 49.59 56.66 -33.24
N GLU A 234 48.80 57.41 -32.47
CA GLU A 234 48.80 58.89 -32.56
C GLU A 234 50.18 59.50 -32.27
N GLN A 235 50.89 58.97 -31.27
CA GLN A 235 52.27 59.38 -30.95
C GLN A 235 53.24 59.07 -32.08
N GLU A 236 53.18 57.86 -32.65
CA GLU A 236 54.01 57.48 -33.80
C GLU A 236 53.70 58.33 -35.03
N VAL A 237 52.42 58.63 -35.29
CA VAL A 237 51.99 59.52 -36.39
C VAL A 237 52.52 60.94 -36.18
N ALA A 238 52.45 61.47 -34.95
CA ALA A 238 53.01 62.79 -34.64
C ALA A 238 54.54 62.81 -34.80
N ALA A 239 55.23 61.76 -34.37
CA ALA A 239 56.67 61.62 -34.56
C ALA A 239 57.05 61.56 -36.05
N LEU A 240 56.34 60.77 -36.85
CA LEU A 240 56.54 60.69 -38.31
C LEU A 240 56.27 62.04 -38.99
N ARG A 241 55.23 62.78 -38.54
CA ARG A 241 54.94 64.11 -39.04
C ARG A 241 56.07 65.09 -38.73
N GLN A 242 56.61 65.06 -37.51
CA GLN A 242 57.75 65.89 -37.13
C GLN A 242 59.00 65.55 -37.96
N GLN A 243 59.30 64.27 -38.15
CA GLN A 243 60.40 63.84 -39.02
C GLN A 243 60.20 64.33 -40.45
N LEU A 244 58.97 64.28 -40.97
CA LEU A 244 58.64 64.78 -42.32
C LEU A 244 58.81 66.30 -42.43
N GLU A 245 58.38 67.06 -41.43
CA GLU A 245 58.61 68.51 -41.38
C GLU A 245 60.11 68.83 -41.30
N GLN A 246 60.88 68.10 -40.49
CA GLN A 246 62.34 68.23 -40.42
C GLN A 246 63.00 67.94 -41.77
N VAL A 247 62.61 66.86 -42.46
CA VAL A 247 63.12 66.53 -43.80
C VAL A 247 62.79 67.66 -44.79
N LYS A 248 61.57 68.20 -44.77
CA LYS A 248 61.19 69.36 -45.61
C LYS A 248 62.09 70.58 -45.35
N PHE A 249 62.34 70.93 -44.09
CA PHE A 249 63.24 72.04 -43.74
C PHE A 249 64.67 71.78 -44.21
N GLN A 250 65.19 70.57 -44.03
CA GLN A 250 66.52 70.19 -44.52
C GLN A 250 66.60 70.31 -46.04
N THR A 251 65.60 69.81 -46.80
CA THR A 251 65.55 69.95 -48.26
C THR A 251 65.50 71.42 -48.68
N LEU A 252 64.70 72.26 -48.00
CA LEU A 252 64.66 73.70 -48.26
C LEU A 252 66.01 74.38 -47.99
N GLN A 253 66.72 73.97 -46.93
CA GLN A 253 68.04 74.51 -46.60
C GLN A 253 69.08 74.13 -47.67
N TRP A 254 69.11 72.87 -48.13
CA TRP A 254 69.96 72.46 -49.24
C TRP A 254 69.63 73.21 -50.53
N LEU A 255 68.34 73.40 -50.84
CA LEU A 255 67.88 74.16 -51.99
C LEU A 255 68.41 75.60 -51.93
N MET A 256 68.26 76.28 -50.78
CA MET A 256 68.81 77.62 -50.57
C MET A 256 70.34 77.65 -50.73
N GLY A 257 71.05 76.65 -50.21
CA GLY A 257 72.49 76.51 -50.38
C GLY A 257 72.91 76.37 -51.84
N VAL A 258 72.23 75.51 -52.61
CA VAL A 258 72.52 75.30 -54.04
C VAL A 258 72.18 76.55 -54.86
N CYS A 259 71.03 77.19 -54.63
CA CYS A 259 70.67 78.44 -55.31
C CYS A 259 71.66 79.56 -55.02
N THR A 260 72.08 79.72 -53.75
CA THR A 260 73.08 80.74 -53.35
C THR A 260 74.45 80.43 -53.96
N GLY A 261 74.87 79.17 -53.97
CA GLY A 261 76.12 78.74 -54.60
C GLY A 261 76.13 78.99 -56.11
N PHE A 262 75.03 78.68 -56.80
CA PHE A 262 74.88 78.96 -58.24
C PHE A 262 74.90 80.46 -58.52
N ALA A 263 74.20 81.27 -57.73
CA ALA A 263 74.24 82.73 -57.84
C ALA A 263 75.66 83.29 -57.62
N ALA A 264 76.40 82.76 -56.64
CA ALA A 264 77.80 83.14 -56.40
C ALA A 264 78.73 82.76 -57.57
N LEU A 265 78.55 81.58 -58.17
CA LEU A 265 79.28 81.16 -59.37
C LEU A 265 78.96 82.03 -60.58
N LEU A 266 77.68 82.39 -60.80
CA LEU A 266 77.28 83.32 -61.86
C LEU A 266 77.92 84.69 -61.68
N LEU A 267 77.91 85.24 -60.46
CA LEU A 267 78.59 86.50 -60.15
C LEU A 267 80.12 86.40 -60.32
N GLY A 268 80.70 85.27 -59.93
CA GLY A 268 82.13 84.98 -60.14
C GLY A 268 82.50 84.90 -61.61
N ALA A 269 81.70 84.21 -62.43
CA ALA A 269 81.90 84.11 -63.87
C ALA A 269 81.68 85.45 -64.58
N TRP A 270 80.65 86.21 -64.19
CA TRP A 270 80.42 87.57 -64.67
C TRP A 270 81.61 88.48 -64.40
N ARG A 271 82.22 88.36 -63.21
CA ARG A 271 83.44 89.09 -62.85
C ARG A 271 84.69 88.67 -63.64
N LEU A 272 84.77 87.42 -64.09
CA LEU A 272 85.89 86.89 -64.88
C LEU A 272 85.77 87.19 -66.39
N LEU A 273 84.55 87.46 -66.86
CA LEU A 273 84.24 87.74 -68.27
C LEU A 273 84.19 89.25 -68.59
N MET A 274 84.21 90.12 -67.57
CA MET A 274 84.40 91.57 -67.70
C MET A 274 85.85 92.00 -67.49
#